data_AF-A0A1G2SKD4-F1
#
_entry.id   AF-A0A1G2SKD4-F1
#
_cell.length_a   1.000
_cell.length_b   1.000
_cell.length_c   1.000
_cell.angle_alpha   90.00
_cell.angle_beta   90.00
_cell.angle_gamma   90.00
#
_symmetry.space_group_name_H-M   'P 1'
#
loop_
_entity.id
_entity.type
_entity.pdbx_description
1 polymer ?
#
loop_
_entity_poly.entity_id
_entity_poly.type
_entity_poly.pdbx_seq_one_letter_code
_entity_poly.pdbx_strand_id
1 'polypeptide(L)'
;MDQIQFNPEEQHVPSADQARPRESAMIRLIMKISGGTLKTEEQANYALLGVAALFFVGTIMVMMNTFGGPKSEPFPYQYREDVPEEIRAELPPEIYDSLPSRSRGSL
;
A
#
# COMPACT_ATOMS: atom_id res chain seq x y z
N MET A 1 -49.93 48.21 -26.18
CA MET A 1 -49.44 47.41 -27.31
C MET A 1 -47.94 47.62 -27.37
N ASP A 2 -47.22 46.84 -26.59
CA ASP A 2 -45.76 46.86 -26.56
C ASP A 2 -45.24 46.08 -27.77
N GLN A 3 -44.39 46.74 -28.57
CA GLN A 3 -43.80 46.14 -29.74
C GLN A 3 -42.75 45.12 -29.28
N ILE A 4 -43.03 43.84 -29.50
CA ILE A 4 -42.06 42.76 -29.32
C ILE A 4 -41.03 42.91 -30.45
N GLN A 5 -39.94 43.64 -30.17
CA GLN A 5 -38.75 43.64 -31.01
C GLN A 5 -37.98 42.35 -30.75
N PHE A 6 -38.17 41.37 -31.63
CA PHE A 6 -37.24 40.25 -31.76
C PHE A 6 -35.93 40.82 -32.33
N ASN A 7 -34.89 40.89 -31.50
CA ASN A 7 -33.54 41.21 -31.95
C ASN A 7 -33.00 40.01 -32.76
N PRO A 8 -32.73 40.16 -34.07
CA PRO A 8 -32.37 39.07 -34.98
C PRO A 8 -30.84 38.87 -35.07
N GLU A 9 -30.10 39.17 -34.02
CA GLU A 9 -28.64 39.06 -34.04
C GLU A 9 -28.14 38.08 -32.96
N GLU A 10 -27.67 36.95 -33.48
CA GLU A 10 -26.60 36.13 -32.92
C GLU A 10 -27.01 35.08 -31.89
N GLN A 11 -27.73 34.11 -32.44
CA GLN A 11 -27.56 32.68 -32.21
C GLN A 11 -26.07 32.28 -32.18
N HIS A 12 -25.40 32.52 -31.06
CA HIS A 12 -24.06 32.01 -30.80
C HIS A 12 -24.18 30.52 -30.48
N VAL A 13 -24.16 29.71 -31.53
CA VAL A 13 -23.75 28.29 -31.45
C VAL A 13 -22.44 28.26 -30.64
N PRO A 14 -22.34 27.54 -29.52
CA PRO A 14 -21.06 27.40 -28.86
C PRO A 14 -20.15 26.63 -29.81
N SER A 15 -19.21 27.34 -30.43
CA SER A 15 -18.14 26.75 -31.24
C SER A 15 -17.52 25.60 -30.48
N ALA A 16 -17.54 24.43 -31.08
CA ALA A 16 -16.95 23.19 -30.58
C ALA A 16 -15.40 23.22 -30.63
N ASP A 17 -14.77 24.36 -30.38
CA ASP A 17 -13.33 24.59 -30.62
C ASP A 17 -12.60 25.34 -29.49
N GLN A 18 -13.14 25.34 -28.27
CA GLN A 18 -12.31 25.61 -27.10
C GLN A 18 -12.38 24.43 -26.14
N ALA A 19 -11.62 23.39 -26.46
CA ALA A 19 -11.12 22.43 -25.48
C ALA A 19 -10.20 23.17 -24.49
N ARG A 20 -10.77 24.05 -23.65
CA ARG A 20 -10.17 24.37 -22.36
C ARG A 20 -10.07 23.03 -21.63
N PRO A 21 -8.88 22.62 -21.14
CA PRO A 21 -8.81 21.45 -20.30
C PRO A 21 -9.78 21.70 -19.15
N ARG A 22 -10.75 20.79 -19.00
CA ARG A 22 -11.71 20.84 -17.91
C ARG A 22 -10.90 20.62 -16.64
N GLU A 23 -10.39 21.70 -16.06
CA GLU A 23 -9.82 21.68 -14.72
C GLU A 23 -10.86 21.01 -13.81
N SER A 24 -10.55 19.80 -13.37
CA SER A 24 -11.41 19.05 -12.46
C SER A 24 -11.65 19.91 -11.22
N ALA A 25 -12.89 19.98 -10.74
CA ALA A 25 -13.25 20.76 -9.54
C ALA A 25 -12.36 20.42 -8.33
N MET A 26 -11.82 19.20 -8.31
CA MET A 26 -10.87 18.73 -7.32
C MET A 26 -9.52 19.46 -7.39
N ILE A 27 -9.02 19.74 -8.59
CA ILE A 27 -7.75 20.46 -8.81
C ILE A 27 -7.89 21.92 -8.34
N ARG A 28 -9.03 22.56 -8.64
CA ARG A 28 -9.34 23.91 -8.12
C ARG A 28 -9.43 23.94 -6.61
N LEU A 29 -9.99 22.90 -5.99
CA LEU A 29 -10.08 22.80 -4.53
C LEU A 29 -8.69 22.71 -3.90
N ILE A 30 -7.81 21.87 -4.46
CA ILE A 30 -6.44 21.68 -4.01
C ILE A 30 -5.63 22.98 -4.17
N MET A 31 -5.76 23.65 -5.31
CA MET A 31 -5.08 24.93 -5.57
C MET A 31 -5.52 26.00 -4.56
N LYS A 32 -6.82 26.06 -4.23
CA LYS A 32 -7.38 27.01 -3.27
C LYS A 32 -6.98 26.72 -1.82
N ILE A 33 -6.85 25.44 -1.44
CA ILE A 33 -6.40 25.02 -0.10
C ILE A 33 -4.89 25.22 0.07
N SER A 34 -4.10 25.07 -1.00
CA SER A 34 -2.64 25.20 -0.94
C SER A 34 -2.13 26.63 -0.71
N GLY A 35 -3.00 27.64 -0.65
CA GLY A 35 -2.60 29.02 -0.34
C GLY A 35 -1.64 29.65 -1.36
N GLY A 36 -1.55 29.10 -2.59
CA GLY A 36 -0.76 29.65 -3.68
C GLY A 36 0.68 29.12 -3.79
N THR A 37 1.06 28.07 -3.06
CA THR A 37 2.39 27.44 -3.19
C THR A 37 2.51 26.49 -4.40
N LEU A 38 1.39 26.00 -4.93
CA LEU A 38 1.34 25.17 -6.13
C LEU A 38 0.63 25.94 -7.26
N LYS A 39 1.42 26.68 -8.03
CA LYS A 39 0.94 27.59 -9.09
C LYS A 39 0.60 26.90 -10.42
N THR A 40 0.91 25.61 -10.57
CA THR A 40 0.75 24.86 -11.83
C THR A 40 0.45 23.38 -11.57
N GLU A 41 -0.44 22.79 -12.39
CA GLU A 41 -0.86 21.38 -12.29
C GLU A 41 0.32 20.40 -12.36
N GLU A 42 1.35 20.71 -13.16
CA GLU A 42 2.56 19.89 -13.25
C GLU A 42 3.32 19.80 -11.92
N GLN A 43 3.44 20.89 -11.17
CA GLN A 43 4.12 20.88 -9.87
C GLN A 43 3.33 20.07 -8.84
N ALA A 44 2.00 20.10 -8.91
CA ALA A 44 1.16 19.29 -8.03
C ALA A 44 1.33 17.80 -8.31
N ASN A 45 1.42 17.42 -9.60
CA ASN A 45 1.64 16.03 -9.97
C ASN A 45 3.04 15.53 -9.52
N TYR A 46 4.08 16.35 -9.68
CA TYR A 46 5.42 16.01 -9.17
C TYR A 46 5.49 15.95 -7.63
N ALA A 47 4.81 16.85 -6.94
CA ALA A 47 4.72 16.81 -5.48
C ALA A 47 3.98 15.54 -5.01
N LEU A 48 2.88 15.19 -5.67
CA LEU A 48 2.12 13.98 -5.37
C LEU A 48 2.92 12.71 -5.64
N LEU A 49 3.67 12.69 -6.75
CA LEU A 49 4.59 11.60 -7.10
C LEU A 49 5.72 11.46 -6.07
N GLY A 50 6.29 12.59 -5.62
CA GLY A 50 7.32 12.61 -4.59
C GLY A 50 6.82 12.06 -3.25
N VAL A 51 5.63 12.50 -2.81
CA VAL A 51 5.00 11.98 -1.58
C VAL A 51 4.69 10.49 -1.71
N ALA A 52 4.13 10.05 -2.85
CA ALA A 52 3.84 8.65 -3.11
C ALA A 52 5.11 7.77 -3.07
N ALA A 53 6.21 8.23 -3.68
CA ALA A 53 7.49 7.52 -3.65
C ALA A 53 8.03 7.40 -2.22
N LEU A 54 7.90 8.46 -1.41
CA LEU A 54 8.34 8.47 -0.01
C LEU A 54 7.59 7.42 0.83
N PHE A 55 6.27 7.36 0.70
CA PHE A 55 5.45 6.35 1.38
C PHE A 55 5.72 4.94 0.87
N PHE A 56 5.97 4.77 -0.42
CA PHE A 56 6.29 3.47 -1.01
C PHE A 56 7.60 2.90 -0.43
N VAL A 57 8.67 3.70 -0.42
CA VAL A 57 9.96 3.30 0.18
C VAL A 57 9.82 3.06 1.68
N GLY A 58 9.09 3.92 2.39
CA GLY A 58 8.81 3.75 3.81
C GLY A 58 8.08 2.43 4.11
N THR A 59 7.10 2.07 3.28
CA THR A 59 6.36 0.80 3.41
C THR A 59 7.28 -0.39 3.20
N ILE A 60 8.17 -0.36 2.19
CA ILE A 60 9.16 -1.43 1.97
C ILE A 60 10.10 -1.55 3.17
N MET A 61 10.60 -0.43 3.71
CA MET A 61 11.51 -0.44 4.85
C MET A 61 10.85 -1.06 6.09
N VAL A 62 9.61 -0.66 6.39
CA VAL A 62 8.83 -1.23 7.49
C VAL A 62 8.56 -2.72 7.26
N MET A 63 8.21 -3.10 6.03
CA MET A 63 7.97 -4.51 5.68
C MET A 63 9.23 -5.36 5.86
N MET A 64 10.39 -4.88 5.40
CA MET A 64 11.66 -5.58 5.61
C MET A 64 12.01 -5.71 7.09
N ASN A 65 11.79 -4.67 7.89
CA ASN A 65 12.05 -4.70 9.33
C ASN A 65 11.06 -5.60 10.10
N THR A 66 9.82 -5.72 9.63
CA THR A 66 8.77 -6.48 10.32
C THR A 66 8.77 -7.96 9.93
N PHE A 67 8.99 -8.28 8.66
CA PHE A 67 8.96 -9.66 8.15
C PHE A 67 10.35 -10.30 8.02
N GLY A 68 11.42 -9.53 8.23
CA GLY A 68 12.81 -10.00 8.22
C GLY A 68 13.32 -10.53 9.56
N GLY A 69 12.44 -10.76 10.55
CA GLY A 69 12.82 -11.42 11.80
C GLY A 69 13.43 -12.80 11.54
N PRO A 70 14.35 -13.28 12.40
CA PRO A 70 14.99 -14.58 12.22
C PRO A 70 13.88 -15.62 12.08
N LYS A 71 13.85 -16.30 10.92
CA LYS A 71 13.05 -17.51 10.75
C LYS A 71 13.56 -18.43 11.84
N SER A 72 12.80 -18.59 12.91
CA SER A 72 13.09 -19.58 13.94
C SER A 72 13.25 -20.89 13.20
N GLU A 73 14.50 -21.36 13.07
CA GLU A 73 14.78 -22.64 12.45
C GLU A 73 13.89 -23.64 13.17
N PRO A 74 13.02 -24.37 12.45
CA PRO A 74 12.25 -25.41 13.09
C PRO A 74 13.26 -26.33 13.75
N PHE A 75 13.14 -26.51 15.07
CA PHE A 75 14.00 -27.42 15.82
C PHE A 75 14.18 -28.70 14.99
N PRO A 76 15.41 -29.08 14.61
CA PRO A 76 15.62 -30.11 13.59
C PRO A 76 15.16 -31.50 14.03
N TYR A 77 14.84 -31.67 15.31
CA TYR A 77 14.44 -32.92 15.92
C TYR A 77 12.94 -32.93 16.15
N GLN A 78 12.20 -33.41 15.16
CA GLN A 78 10.75 -33.52 15.23
C GLN A 78 10.29 -34.69 16.10
N TYR A 79 11.14 -35.72 16.27
CA TYR A 79 10.81 -36.94 17.00
C TYR A 79 11.91 -37.31 18.00
N ARG A 80 11.55 -38.04 19.06
CA ARG A 80 12.50 -38.52 20.10
C ARG A 80 13.68 -39.29 19.50
N GLU A 81 13.40 -40.10 18.47
CA GLU A 81 14.38 -40.96 17.84
C GLU A 81 15.41 -40.18 16.99
N ASP A 82 15.09 -38.94 16.61
CA ASP A 82 15.98 -38.07 15.84
C ASP A 82 16.94 -37.27 16.75
N VAL A 83 16.73 -37.27 18.08
CA VAL A 83 17.57 -36.57 19.05
C VAL A 83 18.90 -37.32 19.26
N PRO A 84 20.06 -36.69 18.99
CA PRO A 84 21.38 -37.26 19.26
C PRO A 84 21.57 -37.62 20.73
N GLU A 85 22.34 -38.67 21.02
CA GLU A 85 22.58 -39.15 22.39
C GLU A 85 23.21 -38.07 23.29
N GLU A 86 24.05 -37.23 22.71
CA GLU A 86 24.69 -36.09 23.37
C GLU A 86 23.65 -35.11 23.92
N ILE A 87 22.65 -34.75 23.11
CA ILE A 87 21.59 -33.80 23.49
C ILE A 87 20.58 -34.47 24.43
N ARG A 88 20.33 -35.78 24.26
CA ARG A 88 19.44 -36.55 25.15
C ARG A 88 19.95 -36.57 26.59
N ALA A 89 21.25 -36.65 26.80
CA ALA A 89 21.85 -36.64 28.13
C ALA A 89 21.75 -35.27 28.83
N GLU A 90 21.66 -34.19 28.05
CA GLU A 90 21.54 -32.81 28.55
C GLU A 90 20.08 -32.36 28.71
N LEU A 91 19.15 -33.02 28.02
CA LEU A 91 17.72 -32.71 28.10
C LEU A 91 17.10 -33.22 29.40
N PRO A 92 16.33 -32.39 30.12
CA PRO A 92 15.48 -32.85 31.21
C PRO A 92 14.51 -33.93 30.71
N PRO A 93 14.27 -35.00 31.50
CA PRO A 93 13.42 -36.11 31.09
C PRO A 93 11.99 -35.64 30.75
N GLU A 94 11.50 -34.60 31.42
CA GLU A 94 10.17 -34.02 31.16
C GLU A 94 10.04 -33.45 29.75
N ILE A 95 11.11 -32.86 29.21
CA ILE A 95 11.15 -32.30 27.87
C ILE A 95 11.32 -33.40 26.84
N TYR A 96 12.21 -34.35 27.09
CA TYR A 96 12.42 -35.49 26.20
C TYR A 96 11.15 -36.33 26.04
N ASP A 97 10.42 -36.55 27.13
CA ASP A 97 9.15 -37.29 27.14
C ASP A 97 7.95 -36.51 26.64
N SER A 98 8.11 -35.21 26.35
CA SER A 98 7.07 -34.41 25.68
C SER A 98 7.11 -34.53 24.15
N LEU A 99 8.25 -34.97 23.59
CA LEU A 99 8.42 -35.12 22.15
C LEU A 99 7.54 -36.27 21.62
N PRO A 100 7.03 -36.19 20.39
CA PRO A 100 6.32 -37.31 19.79
C PRO A 100 7.29 -38.45 19.47
N SER A 101 6.83 -39.70 19.65
CA SER A 101 7.54 -40.89 19.16
C SER A 101 7.06 -41.23 17.75
N ARG A 102 7.96 -41.72 16.90
CA ARG A 102 7.62 -42.25 15.56
C ARG A 102 6.79 -43.54 15.59
N SER A 103 6.44 -44.10 16.76
CA SER A 103 5.67 -45.34 16.81
C SER A 103 4.38 -45.18 15.99
N ARG A 104 4.31 -45.87 14.85
CA ARG A 104 3.15 -45.90 13.96
C ARG A 104 1.92 -46.18 14.81
N GLY A 105 0.87 -45.38 14.59
CA GLY A 105 -0.44 -45.62 15.17
C GLY A 105 -0.77 -47.12 15.09
N SER A 106 -1.06 -47.69 16.26
CA SER A 106 -1.56 -49.05 16.40
C SER A 106 -2.80 -49.20 15.53
N LEU A 107 -2.70 -50.02 14.48
CA LEU A 107 -3.84 -50.70 13.87
C LEU A 107 -4.23 -51.90 14.74
#